data_AF-A0A963ZJB6-F1
#
_entry.id   AF-A0A963ZJB6-F1
#
_cell.length_a   1.000
_cell.length_b   1.000
_cell.length_c   1.000
_cell.angle_alpha   90.00
_cell.angle_beta   90.00
_cell.angle_gamma   90.00
#
_symmetry.space_group_name_H-M   'P 1'
#
loop_
_entity.id
_entity.type
_entity.pdbx_description
1 polymer ?
#
loop_
_entity_poly.entity_id
_entity_poly.type
_entity_poly.pdbx_seq_one_letter_code
_entity_poly.pdbx_strand_id
1 'polypeptide(L)'
;MHYERDFLKMVVLAAKNADRPLVTCDDCWEQVDQFAEMTLAGKDAGAALPLVKEHIEKCGECSAEFNALLDALRATARLSLFKPDTGS
;
A
#
# COMPACT_ATOMS: atom_id res chain seq x y z
N MET A 1 36.61 23.59 7.89
CA MET A 1 35.82 22.43 7.46
C MET A 1 35.49 22.61 5.98
N HIS A 2 36.11 21.84 5.09
CA HIS A 2 35.78 21.85 3.66
C HIS A 2 34.66 20.83 3.47
N TYR A 3 33.42 21.30 3.45
CA TYR A 3 32.30 20.43 3.13
C TYR A 3 32.29 20.28 1.61
N GLU A 4 32.69 19.12 1.10
CA GLU A 4 32.65 18.85 -0.33
C GLU A 4 31.22 19.07 -0.84
N ARG A 5 31.10 19.71 -2.01
CA ARG A 5 29.80 20.09 -2.59
C ARG A 5 28.79 18.94 -2.61
N ASP A 6 29.27 17.70 -2.71
CA ASP A 6 28.42 16.52 -2.76
C ASP A 6 27.79 16.18 -1.40
N PHE A 7 28.52 16.39 -0.29
CA PHE A 7 27.93 16.24 1.03
C PHE A 7 26.84 17.31 1.26
N LEU A 8 27.05 18.54 0.78
CA LEU A 8 26.05 19.62 0.85
C LEU A 8 24.80 19.27 0.06
N LYS A 9 24.95 18.68 -1.14
CA LYS A 9 23.81 18.19 -1.93
C LYS A 9 23.04 17.09 -1.20
N MET A 10 23.73 16.15 -0.57
CA MET A 10 23.08 15.06 0.18
C MET A 10 22.26 15.58 1.36
N VAL A 11 22.79 16.55 2.11
CA VAL A 11 22.05 17.15 3.23
C VAL A 11 20.83 17.95 2.76
N VAL A 12 20.96 18.74 1.69
CA VAL A 12 19.81 19.48 1.13
C VAL A 12 18.75 18.51 0.61
N LEU A 13 19.15 17.41 -0.03
CA LEU A 13 18.22 16.39 -0.51
C LEU A 13 17.51 15.68 0.65
N ALA A 14 18.24 15.31 1.72
CA ALA A 14 17.65 14.71 2.91
C ALA A 14 16.67 15.65 3.62
N ALA A 15 17.04 16.92 3.81
CA ALA A 15 16.18 17.93 4.44
C ALA A 15 14.88 18.17 3.64
N LYS A 16 14.94 18.13 2.30
CA LYS A 16 13.75 18.23 1.45
C LYS A 16 12.79 17.06 1.59
N ASN A 17 13.28 15.88 1.98
CA ASN A 17 12.45 14.70 2.18
C ASN A 17 11.99 14.53 3.64
N ALA A 18 12.58 15.26 4.59
CA ALA A 18 12.26 15.16 6.01
C ALA A 18 10.83 15.63 6.35
N ASP A 19 10.25 16.52 5.53
CA ASP A 19 8.89 17.04 5.72
C ASP A 19 7.85 16.29 4.87
N ARG A 20 8.29 15.26 4.13
CA ARG A 20 7.39 14.43 3.35
C ARG A 20 6.80 13.38 4.28
N PRO A 21 5.47 13.30 4.45
CA PRO A 21 4.87 12.21 5.19
C PRO A 21 5.22 10.90 4.49
N LEU A 22 5.89 10.01 5.23
CA LEU A 22 6.26 8.67 4.81
C LEU A 22 5.52 7.73 5.75
N VAL A 23 4.83 6.73 5.18
CA VAL A 23 4.30 5.62 5.98
C VAL A 23 5.36 4.52 6.03
N THR A 24 5.55 3.96 7.21
CA THR A 24 6.38 2.77 7.41
C THR A 24 5.64 1.52 6.93
N CYS A 25 6.32 0.37 6.89
CA CYS A 25 5.65 -0.91 6.60
C CYS A 25 4.56 -1.20 7.64
N ASP A 26 4.81 -0.93 8.92
CA ASP A 26 3.85 -1.14 10.00
C ASP A 26 2.59 -0.26 9.82
N ASP A 27 2.78 1.04 9.54
CA ASP A 27 1.67 1.96 9.27
C ASP A 27 0.86 1.57 8.02
N CYS A 28 1.54 0.96 7.03
CA CYS A 28 0.91 0.44 5.82
C CYS A 28 0.04 -0.78 6.16
N TRP A 29 0.51 -1.69 7.02
CA TRP A 29 -0.23 -2.89 7.41
C TRP A 29 -1.51 -2.60 8.19
N GLU A 30 -1.55 -1.51 8.94
CA GLU A 30 -2.78 -1.08 9.64
C GLU A 30 -3.90 -0.61 8.68
N GLN A 31 -3.58 -0.32 7.42
CA GLN A 31 -4.50 0.27 6.44
C GLN A 31 -4.59 -0.51 5.12
N VAL A 32 -3.81 -1.58 4.97
CA VAL A 32 -3.72 -2.37 3.72
C VAL A 32 -5.02 -3.12 3.42
N ASP A 33 -5.76 -3.50 4.47
CA ASP A 33 -7.08 -4.11 4.39
C ASP A 33 -8.10 -3.15 3.78
N GLN A 34 -8.22 -1.93 4.31
CA GLN A 34 -9.08 -0.88 3.78
C GLN A 34 -8.70 -0.56 2.33
N PHE A 35 -7.41 -0.44 2.03
CA PHE A 35 -6.91 -0.19 0.69
C PHE A 35 -7.31 -1.32 -0.29
N ALA A 36 -7.20 -2.58 0.11
CA ALA A 36 -7.59 -3.74 -0.68
C ALA A 36 -9.10 -3.84 -0.92
N GLU A 37 -9.91 -3.60 0.11
CA GLU A 37 -11.37 -3.59 -0.03
C GLU A 37 -11.87 -2.49 -0.97
N MET A 38 -11.32 -1.27 -0.83
CA MET A 38 -11.66 -0.16 -1.71
C MET A 38 -11.25 -0.45 -3.16
N THR A 39 -10.08 -1.03 -3.36
CA THR A 39 -9.59 -1.47 -4.68
C THR A 39 -10.53 -2.52 -5.29
N LEU A 40 -10.96 -3.50 -4.49
CA LEU A 40 -11.87 -4.54 -4.94
C LEU A 40 -13.27 -4.00 -5.28
N ALA A 41 -13.73 -3.00 -4.52
CA ALA A 41 -14.99 -2.31 -4.77
C ALA A 41 -14.95 -1.35 -5.98
N GLY A 42 -13.82 -1.22 -6.67
CA GLY A 42 -13.63 -0.30 -7.79
C GLY A 42 -13.63 1.17 -7.39
N LYS A 43 -13.41 1.47 -6.10
CA LYS A 43 -13.26 2.83 -5.59
C LYS A 43 -11.81 3.29 -5.81
N ASP A 44 -11.61 4.61 -5.86
CA ASP A 44 -10.26 5.18 -5.96
C ASP A 44 -9.54 5.11 -4.61
N ALA A 45 -9.00 3.93 -4.29
CA ALA A 45 -8.21 3.68 -3.09
C ALA A 45 -6.94 4.54 -3.07
N GLY A 46 -6.39 4.87 -4.25
CA GLY A 46 -5.20 5.72 -4.37
C GLY A 46 -5.44 7.18 -4.01
N ALA A 47 -6.63 7.71 -4.30
CA ALA A 47 -7.03 9.03 -3.84
C ALA A 47 -7.37 9.05 -2.33
N ALA A 48 -7.92 7.95 -1.80
CA ALA A 48 -8.28 7.86 -0.39
C ALA A 48 -7.08 7.66 0.53
N LEU A 49 -6.11 6.83 0.13
CA LEU A 49 -4.91 6.50 0.90
C LEU A 49 -3.65 6.65 0.03
N PRO A 50 -3.28 7.90 -0.33
CA PRO A 50 -2.19 8.16 -1.28
C PRO A 50 -0.82 7.72 -0.76
N LEU A 51 -0.59 7.79 0.56
CA LEU A 51 0.68 7.38 1.16
C LEU A 51 0.87 5.87 1.19
N VAL A 52 -0.21 5.13 1.47
CA VAL A 52 -0.23 3.66 1.41
C VAL A 52 0.04 3.20 -0.02
N LYS A 53 -0.64 3.82 -1.00
CA LYS A 53 -0.37 3.56 -2.42
C LYS A 53 1.10 3.79 -2.78
N GLU A 54 1.66 4.94 -2.41
CA GLU A 54 3.06 5.27 -2.70
C GLU A 54 4.03 4.28 -2.04
N HIS A 55 3.73 3.80 -0.83
CA HIS A 55 4.55 2.81 -0.15
C HIS A 55 4.48 1.44 -0.86
N ILE A 56 3.28 0.96 -1.20
CA ILE A 56 3.07 -0.30 -1.93
C ILE A 56 3.78 -0.27 -3.30
N GLU A 57 3.80 0.87 -3.99
CA GLU A 57 4.51 1.02 -5.27
C GLU A 57 6.05 0.96 -5.14
N LYS A 58 6.58 1.25 -3.94
CA LYS A 58 8.03 1.31 -3.67
C LYS A 58 8.57 0.11 -2.89
N CYS A 59 7.74 -0.51 -2.05
CA CYS A 59 8.12 -1.61 -1.16
C CYS A 59 7.64 -2.95 -1.73
N GLY A 60 8.58 -3.81 -2.12
CA GLY A 60 8.26 -5.11 -2.71
C GLY A 60 7.52 -6.06 -1.77
N GLU A 61 7.79 -5.98 -0.46
CA GLU A 61 7.13 -6.81 0.55
C GLU A 61 5.65 -6.43 0.70
N CYS A 62 5.37 -5.14 0.96
CA CYS A 62 3.99 -4.65 1.07
C CYS A 62 3.22 -4.80 -0.25
N SER A 63 3.88 -4.72 -1.40
CA SER A 63 3.28 -5.05 -2.70
C SER A 63 2.86 -6.51 -2.81
N ALA A 64 3.73 -7.44 -2.41
CA ALA A 64 3.42 -8.86 -2.44
C ALA A 64 2.25 -9.20 -1.50
N GLU A 65 2.26 -8.65 -0.28
CA GLU A 65 1.19 -8.85 0.70
C GLU A 65 -0.15 -8.28 0.24
N PHE A 66 -0.15 -7.06 -0.31
CA PHE A 66 -1.35 -6.45 -0.89
C PHE A 66 -1.94 -7.31 -2.00
N ASN A 67 -1.12 -7.81 -2.93
CA ASN A 67 -1.58 -8.67 -4.01
C ASN A 67 -2.13 -10.01 -3.48
N ALA A 68 -1.44 -10.62 -2.51
CA ALA A 68 -1.91 -11.86 -1.86
C ALA A 68 -3.26 -11.65 -1.16
N LEU A 69 -3.43 -10.53 -0.47
CA LEU A 69 -4.69 -10.15 0.17
C LEU A 69 -5.81 -9.94 -0.86
N LEU A 70 -5.54 -9.21 -1.95
CA LEU A 70 -6.50 -9.04 -3.04
C LEU A 70 -6.95 -10.36 -3.65
N ASP A 71 -6.03 -11.29 -3.87
CA ASP A 71 -6.34 -12.59 -4.43
C ASP A 71 -7.19 -13.43 -3.46
N ALA A 72 -6.88 -13.40 -2.17
CA ALA A 72 -7.70 -14.02 -1.13
C ALA A 72 -9.13 -13.43 -1.11
N LEU A 73 -9.26 -12.09 -1.11
CA LEU A 73 -10.56 -11.41 -1.12
C LEU A 73 -11.38 -11.72 -2.39
N ARG A 74 -10.73 -11.83 -3.55
CA ARG A 74 -11.40 -12.24 -4.80
C ARG A 74 -11.89 -13.68 -4.72
N ALA A 75 -11.09 -14.58 -4.14
CA ALA A 75 -11.48 -15.97 -3.96
C ALA A 75 -12.68 -16.09 -3.00
N THR A 76 -12.66 -15.38 -1.87
CA THR A 76 -13.78 -15.38 -0.91
C THR A 76 -15.04 -14.74 -1.50
N ALA A 77 -14.92 -13.64 -2.25
CA ALA A 77 -16.04 -13.03 -2.96
C ALA A 77 -16.69 -14.01 -3.95
N ARG A 78 -15.90 -14.80 -4.69
CA ARG A 78 -16.42 -15.85 -5.58
C ARG A 78 -17.11 -16.98 -4.81
N LEU A 79 -16.56 -17.39 -3.67
CA LEU A 79 -17.19 -18.39 -2.81
C LEU A 79 -18.53 -17.91 -2.25
N SER A 80 -18.65 -16.61 -1.94
CA SER A 80 -19.93 -16.03 -1.48
C SER A 80 -21.03 -16.06 -2.53
N LEU A 81 -20.68 -16.18 -3.82
CA LEU A 81 -21.62 -16.38 -4.94
C LEU A 81 -21.97 -17.86 -5.18
N PHE A 82 -21.20 -18.79 -4.61
CA PHE A 82 -21.52 -20.22 -4.63
C PHE A 82 -22.43 -20.53 -3.43
N LYS A 83 -23.75 -20.38 -3.61
CA LYS A 83 -24.74 -20.98 -2.70
C LYS A 83 -24.91 -22.43 -3.14
N PRO A 84 -24.49 -23.45 -2.37
CA PRO A 84 -24.81 -24.83 -2.72
C PRO A 84 -26.33 -24.98 -2.63
N ASP A 85 -26.94 -25.36 -3.76
CA ASP A 85 -28.31 -25.85 -3.80
C ASP A 85 -28.37 -27.13 -2.97
N THR A 86 -28.62 -26.98 -1.67
CA THR A 86 -28.97 -28.11 -0.81
C THR A 86 -30.44 -28.42 -1.07
N GLY A 87 -30.67 -29.11 -2.19
CA GLY A 87 -31.94 -29.74 -2.50
C GLY A 87 -32.05 -31.09 -1.80
N SER A 88 -32.88 -31.15 -0.75
CA SER A 88 -33.73 -32.29 -0.36
C SER A 88 -34.67 -31.88 0.75
#